data_AF-A0A820A516-F1
#
_entry.id   AF-A0A820A516-F1
#
_cell.length_a   1.000
_cell.length_b   1.000
_cell.length_c   1.000
_cell.angle_alpha   90.00
_cell.angle_beta   90.00
_cell.angle_gamma   90.00
#
_symmetry.space_group_name_H-M   'P 1'
#
loop_
_entity.id
_entity.type
_entity.pdbx_description
1 polymer ?
#
loop_
_entity_poly.entity_id
_entity_poly.type
_entity_poly.pdbx_seq_one_letter_code
_entity_poly.pdbx_strand_id
1 'polypeptide(L)'
;MAMINNKTQCFKCNKDKITYSCKGCSKEFCLTHLNEHQQVLNEELNHIINDYDQFQHIINEQKQNPRNLSLIEQINQWETNSIKKIQQKAKDCRENVVKSSQTFINDVEMKFKDLIEQIKQVLEENEFNEMNLNYLKNQLIEITEELKKPSNISIRQNSKSFIPEISIISSK
;
A
#
# COMPACT_ATOMS: atom_id res chain seq x y z
N MET A 1 72.27 -27.99 45.90
CA MET A 1 71.08 -28.59 45.23
C MET A 1 69.91 -27.65 45.47
N ALA A 2 69.52 -26.86 44.47
CA ALA A 2 68.42 -25.91 44.59
C ALA A 2 67.09 -26.67 44.47
N MET A 3 66.26 -26.63 45.50
CA MET A 3 64.89 -27.15 45.40
C MET A 3 64.11 -26.23 44.46
N ILE A 4 63.70 -26.73 43.30
CA ILE A 4 62.85 -25.99 42.37
C ILE A 4 61.49 -25.83 43.04
N ASN A 5 61.20 -24.63 43.54
CA ASN A 5 59.93 -24.32 44.16
C ASN A 5 58.90 -24.07 43.03
N ASN A 6 58.41 -25.14 42.39
CA ASN A 6 57.42 -25.12 41.30
C ASN A 6 56.00 -24.74 41.78
N LYS A 7 55.90 -23.95 42.85
CA LYS A 7 54.63 -23.49 43.41
C LYS A 7 54.52 -21.99 43.17
N THR A 8 53.49 -21.63 42.42
CA THR A 8 53.12 -20.28 42.02
C THR A 8 51.68 -20.04 42.47
N GLN A 9 51.32 -18.78 42.66
CA GLN A 9 50.00 -18.44 43.18
C GLN A 9 48.94 -18.59 42.08
N CYS A 10 47.89 -19.37 42.35
CA CYS A 10 46.76 -19.48 41.42
C CYS A 10 45.91 -18.19 41.40
N PHE A 11 45.65 -17.65 40.21
CA PHE A 11 44.86 -16.42 40.00
C PHE A 11 43.45 -16.46 40.61
N LYS A 12 42.80 -17.64 40.65
CA LYS A 12 41.40 -17.77 41.10
C LYS A 12 41.26 -18.02 42.61
N CYS A 13 42.16 -18.77 43.24
CA CYS A 13 42.04 -19.12 44.66
C CYS A 13 43.15 -18.57 45.57
N ASN A 14 44.14 -17.86 45.02
CA ASN A 14 45.24 -17.23 45.74
C ASN A 14 46.07 -18.18 46.63
N LYS A 15 46.08 -19.49 46.31
CA LYS A 15 46.88 -20.49 47.01
C LYS A 15 48.12 -20.85 46.19
N ASP A 16 49.26 -20.99 46.86
CA ASP A 16 50.50 -21.49 46.26
C ASP A 16 50.38 -22.97 45.93
N LYS A 17 50.30 -23.27 44.64
CA LYS A 17 50.12 -24.62 44.10
C LYS A 17 50.96 -24.78 42.83
N ILE A 18 51.02 -25.99 42.30
CA ILE A 18 51.49 -26.17 40.92
C ILE A 18 50.46 -25.48 40.02
N THR A 19 50.89 -24.46 39.28
CA THR A 19 50.04 -23.76 38.31
C THR A 19 50.48 -24.03 36.88
N TYR A 20 49.56 -23.76 35.97
CA TYR A 20 49.71 -23.85 34.54
C TYR A 20 49.29 -22.51 33.94
N SER A 21 50.08 -22.05 32.96
CA SER A 21 49.85 -20.78 32.28
C SER A 21 48.83 -20.94 31.16
N CYS A 22 47.75 -20.15 31.20
CA CYS A 22 46.87 -19.99 30.05
C CYS A 22 47.43 -18.91 29.13
N LYS A 23 47.91 -19.30 27.93
CA LYS A 23 48.46 -18.34 26.94
C LYS A 23 47.43 -17.33 26.42
N GLY A 24 46.13 -17.65 26.48
CA GLY A 24 45.07 -16.78 25.97
C GLY A 24 44.80 -15.56 26.86
N CYS A 25 44.76 -15.76 28.18
CA CYS A 25 44.51 -14.68 29.15
C CYS A 25 45.74 -14.32 29.99
N SER A 26 46.89 -14.95 29.74
CA SER A 26 48.18 -14.75 30.42
C SER A 26 48.12 -14.89 31.95
N LYS A 27 47.23 -15.76 32.45
CA LYS A 27 47.03 -16.02 33.89
C LYS A 27 47.44 -17.42 34.28
N GLU A 28 47.90 -17.55 35.53
CA GLU A 28 48.32 -18.81 36.14
C GLU A 28 47.19 -19.46 36.94
N PHE A 29 46.85 -20.72 36.62
CA PHE A 29 45.79 -21.46 37.30
C PHE A 29 46.29 -22.79 37.85
N CYS A 30 45.83 -23.21 39.03
CA CYS A 30 45.97 -24.62 39.40
C CYS A 30 45.06 -25.48 38.53
N LEU A 31 45.38 -26.79 38.38
CA LEU A 31 44.70 -27.70 37.45
C LEU A 31 43.16 -27.61 37.51
N THR A 32 42.57 -27.60 38.71
CA THR A 32 41.12 -27.47 38.90
C THR A 32 40.55 -26.18 38.28
N HIS A 33 41.14 -25.03 38.59
CA HIS A 33 40.65 -23.74 38.06
C HIS A 33 41.00 -23.53 36.59
N LEU A 34 42.01 -24.23 36.05
CA LEU A 34 42.28 -24.26 34.62
C LEU A 34 41.16 -25.01 33.88
N ASN A 35 40.74 -26.16 34.40
CA ASN A 35 39.63 -26.93 33.84
C ASN A 35 38.31 -26.15 33.91
N GLU A 36 38.03 -25.48 35.04
CA GLU A 36 36.87 -24.59 35.17
C GLU A 36 36.95 -23.42 34.17
N HIS A 37 38.13 -22.82 33.98
CA HIS A 37 38.33 -21.77 32.99
C HIS A 37 38.04 -22.25 31.56
N GLN A 38 38.49 -23.46 31.21
CA GLN A 38 38.18 -24.09 29.92
C GLN A 38 36.69 -24.42 29.77
N GLN A 39 36.02 -24.85 30.85
CA GLN A 39 34.58 -25.07 30.83
C GLN A 39 33.81 -23.80 30.51
N VAL A 40 34.15 -22.67 31.16
CA VAL A 40 33.53 -21.37 30.86
C VAL A 40 33.75 -20.97 29.39
N LEU A 41 34.96 -21.15 28.85
CA LEU A 41 35.22 -20.86 27.43
C LEU A 41 34.41 -21.75 26.49
N ASN A 42 34.20 -23.02 26.84
CA ASN A 42 33.35 -23.92 26.05
C ASN A 42 31.87 -23.52 26.12
N GLU A 43 31.40 -23.06 27.28
CA GLU A 43 30.05 -22.51 27.43
C GLU A 43 29.86 -21.26 26.56
N GLU A 44 30.81 -20.32 26.58
CA GLU A 44 30.81 -19.14 25.71
C GLU A 44 30.80 -19.51 24.22
N LEU A 45 31.60 -20.51 23.82
CA LEU A 45 31.61 -20.99 22.45
C LEU A 45 30.26 -21.61 22.05
N ASN A 46 29.63 -22.38 22.94
CA ASN A 46 28.31 -22.95 22.69
C ASN A 46 27.24 -21.86 22.52
N HIS A 47 27.33 -20.76 23.27
CA HIS A 47 26.45 -19.60 23.06
C HIS A 47 26.65 -18.99 21.67
N ILE A 48 27.90 -18.79 21.24
CA ILE A 48 28.19 -18.27 19.89
C ILE A 48 27.65 -19.20 18.79
N ILE A 49 27.78 -20.52 18.96
CA ILE A 49 27.24 -21.51 18.02
C ILE A 49 25.71 -21.42 17.94
N ASN A 50 25.04 -21.32 19.08
CA ASN A 50 23.58 -21.18 19.11
C ASN A 50 23.11 -19.88 18.42
N ASP A 51 23.80 -18.76 18.67
CA ASP A 51 23.49 -17.48 18.02
C ASP A 51 23.69 -17.57 16.51
N TYR A 52 24.76 -18.25 16.07
CA TYR A 52 25.02 -18.51 14.65
C TYR A 52 23.90 -19.34 14.00
N ASP A 53 23.47 -20.43 14.64
CA ASP A 53 22.43 -21.31 14.10
C ASP A 53 21.08 -20.58 14.00
N GLN A 54 20.74 -19.78 15.03
CA GLN A 54 19.55 -18.91 15.00
C GLN A 54 19.61 -17.90 13.86
N PHE A 55 20.76 -17.25 13.67
CA PHE A 55 20.94 -16.29 12.60
C PHE A 55 20.84 -16.94 11.21
N GLN A 56 21.42 -18.14 11.05
CA GLN A 56 21.31 -18.92 9.82
C GLN A 56 19.86 -19.32 9.53
N HIS A 57 19.08 -19.67 10.56
CA HIS A 57 17.64 -19.93 10.43
C HIS A 57 16.89 -18.71 9.91
N ILE A 58 17.10 -17.53 10.51
CA ILE A 58 16.46 -16.27 10.08
C ILE A 58 16.78 -15.96 8.61
N ILE A 59 18.04 -16.11 8.19
CA ILE A 59 18.43 -15.91 6.78
C ILE A 59 17.69 -16.87 5.86
N ASN A 60 17.58 -18.15 6.24
CA ASN A 60 16.91 -19.15 5.42
C ASN A 60 15.40 -18.89 5.33
N GLU A 61 14.76 -18.47 6.41
CA GLU A 61 13.35 -18.06 6.40
C GLU A 61 13.11 -16.87 5.48
N GLN A 62 13.97 -15.85 5.53
CA GLN A 62 13.88 -14.68 4.65
C GLN A 62 14.11 -15.04 3.17
N LYS A 63 15.03 -15.98 2.88
CA LYS A 63 15.26 -16.50 1.53
C LYS A 63 14.07 -17.29 1.00
N GLN A 64 13.43 -18.10 1.84
CA GLN A 64 12.28 -18.92 1.45
C GLN A 64 11.00 -18.09 1.32
N ASN A 65 10.86 -17.02 2.10
CA ASN A 65 9.67 -16.17 2.08
C ASN A 65 9.99 -14.67 1.98
N PRO A 66 10.54 -14.21 0.83
CA PRO A 66 10.83 -12.79 0.60
C PRO A 66 9.56 -11.92 0.54
N ARG A 67 8.37 -12.52 0.56
CA ARG A 67 7.09 -11.79 0.64
C ARG A 67 6.84 -11.18 2.03
N ASN A 68 7.53 -11.65 3.07
CA ASN A 68 7.49 -11.06 4.41
C ASN A 68 8.34 -9.79 4.55
N LEU A 69 8.96 -9.32 3.47
CA LEU A 69 9.67 -8.04 3.47
C LEU A 69 8.64 -6.91 3.57
N SER A 70 8.83 -6.01 4.54
CA SER A 70 8.01 -4.80 4.74
C SER A 70 7.78 -3.99 3.44
N LEU A 71 8.71 -4.07 2.49
CA LEU A 71 8.58 -3.41 1.18
C LEU A 71 7.45 -3.99 0.32
N ILE A 72 7.20 -5.31 0.36
CA ILE A 72 6.08 -5.94 -0.37
C ILE A 72 4.76 -5.48 0.22
N GLU A 73 4.67 -5.34 1.54
CA GLU A 73 3.47 -4.78 2.18
C GLU A 73 3.22 -3.33 1.75
N GLN A 74 4.27 -2.51 1.64
CA GLN A 74 4.15 -1.14 1.12
C GLN A 74 3.65 -1.10 -0.33
N ILE A 75 4.12 -2.01 -1.19
CA ILE A 75 3.63 -2.16 -2.56
C ILE A 75 2.13 -2.53 -2.55
N ASN A 76 1.74 -3.53 -1.75
CA ASN A 76 0.35 -3.97 -1.65
C ASN A 76 -0.58 -2.86 -1.13
N GLN A 77 -0.11 -2.07 -0.16
CA GLN A 77 -0.85 -0.92 0.37
C GLN A 77 -1.01 0.17 -0.70
N TRP A 78 0.07 0.48 -1.44
CA TRP A 78 0.00 1.43 -2.54
C TRP A 78 -0.97 0.98 -3.63
N GLU A 79 -0.93 -0.30 -4.04
CA GLU A 79 -1.83 -0.88 -5.03
C GLU A 79 -3.29 -0.77 -4.58
N THR A 80 -3.59 -1.24 -3.36
CA THR A 80 -4.94 -1.21 -2.78
C THR A 80 -5.49 0.22 -2.72
N ASN A 81 -4.68 1.17 -2.28
CA ASN A 81 -5.08 2.58 -2.19
C ASN A 81 -5.31 3.20 -3.58
N SER A 82 -4.50 2.83 -4.56
CA SER A 82 -4.60 3.33 -5.93
C SER A 82 -5.87 2.83 -6.61
N ILE A 83 -6.20 1.54 -6.46
CA ILE A 83 -7.45 0.96 -6.98
C ILE A 83 -8.67 1.66 -6.38
N LYS A 84 -8.68 1.88 -5.05
CA LYS A 84 -9.77 2.59 -4.37
C LYS A 84 -9.98 4.00 -4.92
N LYS A 85 -8.89 4.75 -5.17
CA LYS A 85 -8.97 6.10 -5.76
C LYS A 85 -9.58 6.08 -7.16
N ILE A 86 -9.18 5.13 -8.01
CA ILE A 86 -9.71 4.97 -9.37
C ILE A 86 -11.21 4.64 -9.31
N GLN A 87 -11.59 3.69 -8.46
CA GLN A 87 -12.99 3.28 -8.31
C GLN A 87 -13.87 4.43 -7.82
N GLN A 88 -13.42 5.17 -6.81
CA GLN A 88 -14.15 6.33 -6.31
C GLN A 88 -14.32 7.39 -7.40
N LYS A 89 -13.24 7.74 -8.11
CA LYS A 89 -13.32 8.75 -9.17
C LYS A 89 -14.24 8.31 -10.31
N ALA A 90 -14.21 7.03 -10.68
CA ALA A 90 -15.12 6.49 -11.68
C ALA A 90 -16.59 6.52 -11.21
N LYS A 91 -16.85 6.24 -9.93
CA LYS A 91 -18.18 6.37 -9.33
C LYS A 91 -18.67 7.82 -9.39
N ASP A 92 -17.86 8.77 -8.95
CA ASP A 92 -18.21 10.20 -8.97
C ASP A 92 -18.52 10.67 -10.40
N CYS A 93 -17.71 10.27 -11.38
CA CYS A 93 -17.93 10.61 -12.79
C CYS A 93 -19.27 10.03 -13.30
N ARG A 94 -19.59 8.76 -12.98
CA ARG A 94 -20.86 8.14 -13.37
C ARG A 94 -22.05 8.86 -12.75
N GLU A 95 -21.98 9.19 -11.46
CA GLU A 95 -23.03 9.93 -10.76
C GLU A 95 -23.25 11.32 -11.37
N ASN A 96 -22.18 12.01 -11.75
CA ASN A 96 -22.29 13.31 -12.43
C ASN A 96 -22.96 13.19 -13.80
N VAL A 97 -22.62 12.16 -14.58
CA VAL A 97 -23.29 11.86 -15.86
C VAL A 97 -24.78 11.65 -15.63
N VAL A 98 -25.16 10.79 -14.70
CA VAL A 98 -26.58 10.51 -14.38
C VAL A 98 -27.31 11.77 -13.96
N LYS A 99 -26.73 12.59 -13.07
CA LYS A 99 -27.33 13.86 -12.64
C LYS A 99 -27.53 14.82 -13.82
N SER A 100 -26.51 15.02 -14.64
CA SER A 100 -26.62 15.87 -15.83
C SER A 100 -27.66 15.36 -16.83
N SER A 101 -27.73 14.04 -17.04
CA SER A 101 -28.77 13.41 -17.88
C SER A 101 -30.17 13.61 -17.31
N GLN A 102 -30.34 13.51 -15.98
CA GLN A 102 -31.63 13.74 -15.34
C GLN A 102 -32.08 15.20 -15.49
N THR A 103 -31.18 16.16 -15.26
CA THR A 103 -31.47 17.59 -15.49
C THR A 103 -31.89 17.83 -16.93
N PHE A 104 -31.13 17.29 -17.89
CA PHE A 104 -31.46 17.41 -19.31
C PHE A 104 -32.85 16.83 -19.65
N ILE A 105 -33.18 15.64 -19.14
CA ILE A 105 -34.50 15.02 -19.37
C ILE A 105 -35.61 15.87 -18.76
N ASN A 106 -35.41 16.41 -17.55
CA ASN A 106 -36.40 17.27 -16.90
C ASN A 106 -36.63 18.56 -17.71
N ASP A 107 -35.58 19.15 -18.29
CA ASP A 107 -35.70 20.35 -19.13
C ASP A 107 -36.51 20.07 -20.41
N VAL A 108 -36.26 18.93 -21.06
CA VAL A 108 -37.06 18.47 -22.21
C VAL A 108 -38.51 18.22 -21.81
N GLU A 109 -38.75 17.59 -20.64
CA GLU A 109 -40.09 17.32 -20.14
C GLU A 109 -40.89 18.62 -19.90
N MET A 110 -40.25 19.66 -19.38
CA MET A 110 -40.89 20.98 -19.21
C MET A 110 -41.28 21.59 -20.56
N LYS A 111 -40.36 21.62 -21.55
CA LYS A 111 -40.67 22.11 -22.91
C LYS A 111 -41.83 21.34 -23.54
N PHE A 112 -41.88 20.02 -23.31
CA PHE A 112 -42.94 19.18 -23.83
C PHE A 112 -44.30 19.45 -23.16
N LYS A 113 -44.31 19.69 -21.84
CA LYS A 113 -45.53 20.11 -21.12
C LYS A 113 -46.05 21.45 -21.63
N ASP A 114 -45.17 22.43 -21.84
CA ASP A 114 -45.54 23.73 -22.38
C ASP A 114 -46.16 23.61 -23.78
N LEU A 115 -45.60 22.73 -24.63
CA LEU A 115 -46.16 22.44 -25.95
C LEU A 115 -47.56 21.80 -25.86
N ILE A 116 -47.77 20.88 -24.92
CA ILE A 116 -49.08 20.27 -24.68
C ILE A 116 -50.11 21.32 -24.26
N GLU A 117 -49.74 22.26 -23.39
CA GLU A 117 -50.62 23.35 -22.97
C GLU A 117 -50.99 24.26 -24.14
N GLN A 118 -50.02 24.63 -24.98
CA GLN A 118 -50.29 25.40 -26.21
C GLN A 118 -51.24 24.66 -27.16
N ILE A 119 -51.06 23.34 -27.35
CA ILE A 119 -51.97 22.53 -28.17
C ILE A 119 -53.39 22.53 -27.58
N LYS A 120 -53.53 22.40 -26.26
CA LYS A 120 -54.84 22.43 -25.59
C LYS A 120 -55.55 23.77 -25.77
N GLN A 121 -54.84 24.89 -25.61
CA GLN A 121 -55.39 26.23 -25.83
C GLN A 121 -55.92 26.38 -27.25
N VAL A 122 -55.14 25.98 -28.25
CA VAL A 122 -55.56 26.01 -29.65
C VAL A 122 -56.81 25.16 -29.91
N LEU A 123 -56.92 24.00 -29.26
CA LEU A 123 -58.11 23.14 -29.36
C LEU A 123 -59.34 23.73 -28.68
N GLU A 124 -59.17 24.39 -27.53
CA GLU A 124 -60.25 25.02 -26.77
C GLU A 124 -60.80 26.27 -27.46
N GLU A 125 -59.90 27.12 -27.97
CA GLU A 125 -60.25 28.33 -28.73
C GLU A 125 -60.77 27.98 -30.13
N ASN A 126 -60.39 26.81 -30.65
CA ASN A 126 -60.72 26.32 -31.99
C ASN A 126 -60.34 27.30 -33.11
N GLU A 127 -59.38 28.18 -32.83
CA GLU A 127 -58.81 29.17 -33.73
C GLU A 127 -57.37 28.77 -34.08
N PHE A 128 -57.18 28.22 -35.28
CA PHE A 128 -55.86 27.89 -35.80
C PHE A 128 -55.75 28.16 -37.29
N ASN A 129 -54.54 28.48 -37.72
CA ASN A 129 -54.18 28.59 -39.12
C ASN A 129 -52.90 27.77 -39.41
N GLU A 130 -52.47 27.76 -40.66
CA GLU A 130 -51.29 27.04 -41.13
C GLU A 130 -50.02 27.45 -40.38
N MET A 131 -49.92 28.72 -39.96
CA MET A 131 -48.78 29.23 -39.20
C MET A 131 -48.72 28.63 -37.79
N ASN A 132 -49.86 28.57 -37.08
CA ASN A 132 -49.97 27.90 -35.78
C ASN A 132 -49.58 26.42 -35.88
N LEU A 133 -50.15 25.71 -36.87
CA LEU A 133 -49.88 24.29 -37.08
C LEU A 133 -48.40 24.02 -37.41
N ASN A 134 -47.80 24.86 -38.25
CA ASN A 134 -46.39 24.72 -38.62
C ASN A 134 -45.46 25.00 -37.43
N TYR A 135 -45.79 26.01 -36.60
CA TYR A 135 -45.05 26.31 -35.38
C TYR A 135 -45.06 25.14 -34.39
N LEU A 136 -46.24 24.58 -34.07
CA LEU A 136 -46.37 23.44 -33.16
C LEU A 136 -45.61 22.21 -33.68
N LYS A 137 -45.68 21.97 -34.99
CA LYS A 137 -44.95 20.87 -35.64
C LYS A 137 -43.44 21.04 -35.55
N ASN A 138 -42.93 22.26 -35.77
CA ASN A 138 -41.50 22.55 -35.67
C ASN A 138 -40.99 22.39 -34.24
N GLN A 139 -41.74 22.90 -33.24
CA GLN A 139 -41.41 22.71 -31.82
C GLN A 139 -41.34 21.23 -31.44
N LEU A 140 -42.27 20.42 -31.93
CA LEU A 140 -42.25 18.97 -31.70
C LEU A 140 -41.00 18.30 -32.30
N ILE A 141 -40.59 18.72 -33.50
CA ILE A 141 -39.37 18.23 -34.16
C ILE A 141 -38.13 18.62 -33.35
N GLU A 142 -38.05 19.87 -32.88
CA GLU A 142 -36.93 20.37 -32.08
C GLU A 142 -36.77 19.58 -30.78
N ILE A 143 -37.84 19.40 -30.01
CA ILE A 143 -37.85 18.59 -28.77
C ILE A 143 -37.41 17.15 -29.06
N THR A 144 -37.86 16.57 -30.18
CA THR A 144 -37.49 15.22 -30.60
C THR A 144 -36.01 15.10 -30.94
N GLU A 145 -35.44 16.10 -31.63
CA GLU A 145 -34.02 16.11 -32.00
C GLU A 145 -33.12 16.39 -30.80
N GLU A 146 -33.54 17.25 -29.86
CA GLU A 146 -32.85 17.44 -28.58
C GLU A 146 -32.74 16.12 -27.82
N LEU A 147 -33.85 15.38 -27.68
CA LEU A 147 -33.87 14.10 -26.97
C LEU A 147 -32.90 13.05 -27.58
N LYS A 148 -32.71 13.08 -28.90
CA LYS A 148 -31.78 12.17 -29.61
C LYS A 148 -30.31 12.53 -29.40
N LYS A 149 -30.00 13.77 -28.98
CA LYS A 149 -28.63 14.27 -28.76
C LYS A 149 -28.49 14.83 -27.34
N PRO A 150 -28.24 13.99 -26.33
CA PRO A 150 -27.88 14.43 -24.99
C PRO A 150 -26.43 14.98 -25.00
N SER A 151 -26.20 16.12 -25.66
CA SER A 151 -24.85 16.61 -26.00
C SER A 151 -24.24 17.59 -25.01
N ASN A 152 -24.77 17.72 -23.79
CA ASN A 152 -24.30 18.75 -22.87
C ASN A 152 -23.05 18.36 -22.05
N ILE A 153 -22.57 17.12 -22.17
CA ILE A 153 -21.43 16.63 -21.38
C ILE A 153 -20.37 15.93 -22.26
N SER A 154 -19.11 16.19 -21.96
CA SER A 154 -17.95 15.58 -22.62
C SER A 154 -16.98 15.04 -21.59
N ILE A 155 -16.39 13.87 -21.86
CA ILE A 155 -15.30 13.34 -21.03
C ILE A 155 -13.99 13.96 -21.49
N ARG A 156 -13.24 14.55 -20.56
CA ARG A 156 -11.87 15.04 -20.81
C ARG A 156 -10.89 14.28 -19.94
N GLN A 157 -9.75 13.91 -20.50
CA GLN A 157 -8.65 13.30 -19.78
C GLN A 157 -7.64 14.37 -19.36
N ASN A 158 -7.19 14.32 -18.10
CA ASN A 158 -6.14 15.20 -17.61
C ASN A 158 -4.77 14.53 -17.80
N SER A 159 -3.77 15.30 -18.18
CA SER A 159 -2.42 14.82 -18.50
C SER A 159 -1.54 14.58 -17.25
N LYS A 160 -1.93 15.12 -16.09
CA LYS A 160 -1.19 14.93 -14.83
C LYS A 160 -1.51 13.59 -14.19
N SER A 161 -0.49 12.96 -13.59
CA SER A 161 -0.69 11.67 -12.94
C SER A 161 -1.64 11.78 -11.74
N PHE A 162 -2.74 11.03 -11.82
CA PHE A 162 -3.73 10.91 -10.75
C PHE A 162 -3.24 9.98 -9.64
N ILE A 163 -2.44 8.98 -9.99
CA ILE A 163 -1.86 8.00 -9.06
C ILE A 163 -0.35 8.25 -8.95
N PRO A 164 0.19 8.53 -7.75
CA PRO A 164 1.62 8.67 -7.56
C PRO A 164 2.34 7.38 -7.96
N GLU A 165 3.39 7.47 -8.76
CA GLU A 165 4.23 6.33 -9.10
C GLU A 165 5.09 5.91 -7.91
N ILE A 166 5.31 4.60 -7.73
CA ILE A 166 6.30 4.07 -6.78
C ILE A 166 7.46 3.45 -7.55
N SER A 167 8.67 3.64 -7.04
CA SER A 167 9.88 3.10 -7.64
C SER A 167 10.78 2.52 -6.55
N ILE A 168 11.49 1.45 -6.87
CA ILE A 168 12.45 0.83 -5.97
C ILE A 168 13.80 1.50 -6.19
N ILE A 169 14.33 2.15 -5.14
CA ILE A 169 15.65 2.75 -5.16
C ILE A 169 16.61 1.82 -4.42
N SER A 170 17.53 1.21 -5.16
CA SER A 170 18.60 0.40 -4.57
C SER A 170 19.81 1.29 -4.30
N SER A 171 20.04 1.64 -3.04
CA SER A 171 21.30 2.27 -2.62
C SER A 171 22.34 1.16 -2.47
N LYS A 172 23.45 1.25 -3.22
CA LYS A 172 24.61 0.37 -3.04
C LYS A 172 25.52 0.89 -1.94
#